data_AF-A0A2V4VCY7-F1
#
_entry.id   AF-A0A2V4VCY7-F1
#
_cell.length_a   1.000
_cell.length_b   1.000
_cell.length_c   1.000
_cell.angle_alpha   90.00
_cell.angle_beta   90.00
_cell.angle_gamma   90.00
#
_symmetry.space_group_name_H-M   'P 1'
#
loop_
_entity.id
_entity.type
_entity.pdbx_description
1 polymer ?
#
loop_
_entity_poly.entity_id
_entity_poly.type
_entity_poly.pdbx_seq_one_letter_code
_entity_poly.pdbx_strand_id
1 'polypeptide(L)'
;MANFAGKVKMNELFANIVQGFKTITGSPWSVYYERASAIILKSVGTSGSDKLFFRLEVGNTKETTGNKLTISVLEDVVASDGSVPAGKSEIKKDFLCHTRAVDTNLLIDYHVSVQPNRIIIYLQGDVNSVTGISNLGYFGILNRYAAESDSSSLGVGLSYNGDNGIQTLRDKDKRMVNNIYDAYSVMLPVNPGWGSLYHMAPVIMCNGVEGPRGELIDIFTVPSAGVSHGDEIKVGTKTYKVYSLSIGGQSFLSGATVSVLMD
;
A
#
# COMPACT_ATOMS: atom_id res chain seq x y z
N MET A 1 2.77 6.26 15.83
CA MET A 1 2.53 5.30 14.73
C MET A 1 3.85 4.62 14.40
N ALA A 2 3.85 3.44 13.79
CA ALA A 2 5.10 2.83 13.33
C ALA A 2 5.35 3.22 11.87
N ASN A 3 6.42 3.96 11.60
CA ASN A 3 6.86 4.29 10.25
C ASN A 3 8.37 4.14 10.12
N PHE A 4 8.86 4.03 8.89
CA PHE A 4 10.27 4.10 8.56
C PHE A 4 10.46 4.51 7.10
N ALA A 5 11.62 5.08 6.80
CA ALA A 5 11.91 5.72 5.52
C ALA A 5 13.38 5.53 5.14
N GLY A 6 13.69 5.62 3.86
CA GLY A 6 15.07 5.62 3.39
C GLY A 6 15.21 5.92 1.90
N LYS A 7 16.47 6.17 1.50
CA LYS A 7 16.89 6.28 0.11
C LYS A 7 18.04 5.32 -0.12
N VAL A 8 17.83 4.33 -0.97
CA VAL A 8 18.77 3.19 -1.13
C VAL A 8 18.87 2.79 -2.58
N LYS A 9 19.91 2.03 -2.94
CA LYS A 9 19.97 1.43 -4.26
C LYS A 9 18.86 0.39 -4.42
N MET A 10 18.37 0.19 -5.65
CA MET A 10 17.33 -0.81 -5.90
C MET A 10 17.71 -2.21 -5.41
N ASN A 11 18.96 -2.64 -5.62
CA ASN A 11 19.46 -3.92 -5.13
C ASN A 11 19.53 -4.04 -3.59
N GLU A 12 19.43 -2.93 -2.87
CA GLU A 12 19.40 -2.88 -1.41
C GLU A 12 17.97 -2.70 -0.87
N LEU A 13 17.01 -2.33 -1.71
CA LEU A 13 15.65 -1.95 -1.34
C LEU A 13 14.94 -3.00 -0.49
N PHE A 14 14.90 -4.26 -0.94
CA PHE A 14 14.25 -5.34 -0.20
C PHE A 14 14.83 -5.50 1.21
N ALA A 15 16.15 -5.55 1.32
CA ALA A 15 16.83 -5.76 2.61
C ALA A 15 16.57 -4.60 3.59
N ASN A 16 16.54 -3.37 3.09
CA ASN A 16 16.26 -2.20 3.90
C ASN A 16 14.80 -2.13 4.36
N ILE A 17 13.83 -2.50 3.51
CA ILE A 17 12.43 -2.58 3.93
C ILE A 17 12.24 -3.69 4.97
N VAL A 18 12.83 -4.87 4.77
CA VAL A 18 12.81 -5.97 5.74
C VAL A 18 13.41 -5.54 7.09
N GLN A 19 14.56 -4.87 7.06
CA GLN A 19 15.20 -4.38 8.27
C GLN A 19 14.32 -3.35 8.98
N GLY A 20 13.69 -2.43 8.23
CA GLY A 20 12.75 -1.45 8.77
C GLY A 20 11.62 -2.10 9.57
N PHE A 21 10.98 -3.14 9.02
CA PHE A 21 9.94 -3.89 9.74
C PHE A 21 10.42 -4.52 11.04
N LYS A 22 11.66 -5.03 11.08
CA LYS A 22 12.24 -5.66 12.28
C LYS A 22 12.62 -4.66 13.36
N THR A 23 12.92 -3.41 12.98
CA THR A 23 13.36 -2.37 13.92
C THR A 23 12.23 -1.58 14.56
N ILE A 24 10.98 -1.77 14.11
CA ILE A 24 9.82 -1.12 14.74
C ILE A 24 9.61 -1.73 16.14
N THR A 25 9.94 -0.97 17.18
CA THR A 25 9.61 -1.31 18.57
C THR A 25 8.09 -1.37 18.74
N GLY A 26 7.58 -2.50 19.25
CA GLY A 26 6.14 -2.69 19.44
C GLY A 26 5.35 -2.78 18.13
N SER A 27 5.98 -3.21 17.04
CA SER A 27 5.32 -3.38 15.74
C SER A 27 4.01 -4.16 15.88
N PRO A 28 2.90 -3.67 15.27
CA PRO A 28 1.66 -4.43 15.25
C PRO A 28 1.69 -5.60 14.25
N TRP A 29 2.76 -5.69 13.45
CA TRP A 29 3.05 -6.81 12.55
C TRP A 29 4.30 -7.55 13.02
N SER A 30 4.20 -8.88 13.08
CA SER A 30 5.28 -9.78 13.47
C SER A 30 5.81 -10.57 12.27
N VAL A 31 7.10 -10.91 12.27
CA VAL A 31 7.68 -11.80 11.27
C VAL A 31 7.14 -13.21 11.48
N TYR A 32 6.44 -13.74 10.47
CA TYR A 32 5.93 -15.11 10.47
C TYR A 32 6.91 -16.07 9.80
N TYR A 33 7.50 -15.64 8.69
CA TYR A 33 8.47 -16.43 7.92
C TYR A 33 9.45 -15.49 7.21
N GLU A 34 10.70 -15.91 7.07
CA GLU A 34 11.72 -15.14 6.38
C GLU A 34 12.78 -16.03 5.72
N ARG A 35 13.19 -15.63 4.51
CA ARG A 35 14.38 -16.12 3.81
C ARG A 35 15.05 -14.96 3.06
N ALA A 36 16.21 -15.20 2.46
CA ALA A 36 16.97 -14.15 1.76
C ALA A 36 16.19 -13.39 0.66
N SER A 37 15.18 -14.03 0.06
CA SER A 37 14.38 -13.48 -1.05
C SER A 37 12.94 -13.12 -0.68
N ALA A 38 12.49 -13.38 0.56
CA ALA A 38 11.11 -13.15 0.95
C ALA A 38 10.94 -12.96 2.48
N ILE A 39 9.99 -12.11 2.87
CA ILE A 39 9.48 -12.01 4.23
C ILE A 39 7.96 -12.12 4.21
N ILE A 40 7.40 -12.76 5.23
CA ILE A 40 5.96 -12.83 5.49
C ILE A 40 5.71 -12.23 6.87
N LEU A 41 4.86 -11.23 6.92
CA LEU A 41 4.43 -10.54 8.13
C LEU A 41 3.00 -10.95 8.47
N LYS A 42 2.70 -10.98 9.77
CA LYS A 42 1.38 -11.28 10.32
C LYS A 42 0.93 -10.21 11.31
N SER A 43 -0.30 -9.75 11.16
CA SER A 43 -1.04 -8.92 12.14
C SER A 43 -2.31 -9.63 12.62
N VAL A 44 -2.85 -9.23 13.77
CA VAL A 44 -4.13 -9.70 14.35
C VAL A 44 -5.31 -8.75 14.09
N GLY A 45 -5.09 -7.66 13.35
CA GLY A 45 -6.11 -6.66 13.01
C GLY A 45 -6.68 -5.92 14.24
N THR A 46 -7.82 -5.25 14.09
CA THR A 46 -8.47 -4.47 15.17
C THR A 46 -9.39 -5.29 16.07
N SER A 47 -9.97 -6.37 15.56
CA SER A 47 -10.88 -7.24 16.32
C SER A 47 -10.14 -8.39 17.03
N GLY A 48 -8.82 -8.53 16.83
CA GLY A 48 -8.05 -9.69 17.27
C GLY A 48 -8.37 -11.00 16.53
N SER A 49 -9.39 -11.00 15.66
CA SER A 49 -9.78 -12.15 14.82
C SER A 49 -9.13 -12.14 13.44
N ASP A 50 -8.81 -10.96 12.92
CA ASP A 50 -8.44 -10.76 11.52
C ASP A 50 -6.93 -11.03 11.36
N LYS A 51 -6.56 -12.26 10.98
CA LYS A 51 -5.15 -12.62 10.79
C LYS A 51 -4.68 -12.13 9.43
N LEU A 52 -4.17 -10.91 9.38
CA LEU A 52 -3.70 -10.31 8.14
C LEU A 52 -2.31 -10.80 7.82
N PHE A 53 -2.09 -11.23 6.58
CA PHE A 53 -0.78 -11.67 6.10
C PHE A 53 -0.35 -10.85 4.90
N PHE A 54 0.87 -10.33 4.98
CA PHE A 54 1.54 -9.59 3.92
C PHE A 54 2.86 -10.28 3.61
N ARG A 55 3.12 -10.51 2.33
CA ARG A 55 4.39 -11.05 1.85
C ARG A 55 5.07 -10.00 0.98
N LEU A 56 6.37 -9.86 1.19
CA LEU A 56 7.26 -9.08 0.33
C LEU A 56 8.36 -9.99 -0.18
N GLU A 57 8.64 -9.90 -1.48
CA GLU A 57 9.68 -10.65 -2.17
C GLU A 57 10.57 -9.71 -3.00
N VAL A 58 11.81 -10.13 -3.24
CA VAL A 58 12.82 -9.34 -3.96
C VAL A 58 12.43 -8.94 -5.39
N GLY A 59 11.47 -9.62 -6.03
CA GLY A 59 11.20 -9.45 -7.45
C GLY A 59 12.47 -9.65 -8.28
N ASN A 60 12.81 -8.70 -9.14
CA ASN A 60 14.07 -8.66 -9.90
C ASN A 60 15.07 -7.62 -9.37
N THR A 61 14.84 -7.03 -8.19
CA THR A 61 15.71 -5.97 -7.64
C THR A 61 17.17 -6.42 -7.41
N LYS A 62 17.42 -7.72 -7.23
CA LYS A 62 18.75 -8.28 -6.99
C LYS A 62 19.54 -8.64 -8.25
N GLU A 63 18.93 -8.51 -9.42
CA GLU A 63 19.59 -8.75 -10.70
C GLU A 63 20.50 -7.57 -11.09
N THR A 64 21.27 -7.71 -12.17
CA THR A 64 22.06 -6.59 -12.75
C THR A 64 21.17 -5.46 -13.23
N THR A 65 19.99 -5.80 -13.73
CA THR A 65 18.93 -4.87 -14.08
C THR A 65 17.64 -5.25 -13.39
N GLY A 66 16.92 -4.31 -12.83
CA GLY A 66 15.68 -4.57 -12.11
C GLY A 66 14.73 -3.38 -12.18
N ASN A 67 13.51 -3.58 -11.71
CA ASN A 67 12.52 -2.51 -11.62
C ASN A 67 11.36 -2.76 -10.65
N LYS A 68 11.31 -3.91 -9.96
CA LYS A 68 10.17 -4.26 -9.12
C LYS A 68 10.51 -5.10 -7.91
N LEU A 69 9.78 -4.84 -6.83
CA LEU A 69 9.52 -5.83 -5.78
C LEU A 69 8.29 -6.65 -6.18
N THR A 70 8.11 -7.78 -5.52
CA THR A 70 6.85 -8.52 -5.63
C THR A 70 6.20 -8.57 -4.26
N ILE A 71 4.89 -8.33 -4.22
CA ILE A 71 4.11 -8.25 -2.99
C ILE A 71 2.95 -9.24 -3.08
N SER A 72 2.48 -9.73 -1.93
CA SER A 72 1.20 -10.41 -1.88
C SER A 72 0.48 -10.25 -0.55
N VAL A 73 -0.83 -10.42 -0.60
CA VAL A 73 -1.71 -10.57 0.57
C VAL A 73 -2.33 -11.97 0.55
N LEU A 74 -2.55 -12.53 1.73
CA LEU A 74 -2.81 -13.95 1.92
C LEU A 74 -3.92 -14.17 2.96
N GLU A 75 -4.74 -15.21 2.74
CA GLU A 75 -5.83 -15.57 3.65
C GLU A 75 -5.35 -16.46 4.82
N ASP A 76 -5.48 -15.96 6.05
CA ASP A 76 -5.48 -16.60 7.40
C ASP A 76 -4.40 -17.64 7.79
N VAL A 77 -3.71 -18.27 6.85
CA VAL A 77 -2.73 -19.33 7.13
C VAL A 77 -1.65 -19.37 6.05
N VAL A 78 -0.43 -19.49 6.52
CA VAL A 78 0.75 -19.76 5.70
C VAL A 78 1.39 -21.00 6.30
N ALA A 79 1.86 -21.93 5.47
CA ALA A 79 2.58 -23.11 5.95
C ALA A 79 3.92 -22.68 6.58
N SER A 80 4.53 -23.56 7.37
CA SER A 80 5.80 -23.27 8.05
C SER A 80 6.95 -22.99 7.07
N ASP A 81 6.84 -23.43 5.83
CA ASP A 81 7.78 -23.17 4.73
C ASP A 81 7.50 -21.86 3.98
N GLY A 82 6.50 -21.08 4.42
CA GLY A 82 6.08 -19.85 3.79
C GLY A 82 5.13 -20.04 2.61
N SER A 83 4.76 -21.27 2.24
CA SER A 83 3.83 -21.55 1.14
C SER A 83 2.37 -21.27 1.51
N VAL A 84 1.53 -21.08 0.50
CA VAL A 84 0.08 -20.86 0.67
C VAL A 84 -0.62 -22.22 0.58
N PRO A 85 -1.33 -22.66 1.62
CA PRO A 85 -2.01 -23.95 1.57
C PRO A 85 -3.10 -24.00 0.49
N ALA A 86 -3.35 -25.20 -0.02
CA ALA A 86 -4.41 -25.42 -1.01
C ALA A 86 -5.78 -24.95 -0.49
N GLY A 87 -6.54 -24.25 -1.34
CA GLY A 87 -7.85 -23.70 -1.00
C GLY A 87 -7.81 -22.33 -0.29
N LYS A 88 -6.62 -21.77 -0.06
CA LYS A 88 -6.45 -20.39 0.42
C LYS A 88 -6.20 -19.42 -0.72
N SER A 89 -6.70 -18.21 -0.54
CA SER A 89 -6.59 -17.14 -1.53
C SER A 89 -5.27 -16.39 -1.35
N GLU A 90 -4.63 -16.07 -2.46
CA GLU A 90 -3.47 -15.17 -2.53
C GLU A 90 -3.69 -14.19 -3.68
N ILE A 91 -3.39 -12.91 -3.45
CA ILE A 91 -3.25 -11.94 -4.52
C ILE A 91 -1.80 -11.48 -4.55
N LYS A 92 -1.15 -11.69 -5.71
CA LYS A 92 0.25 -11.34 -5.94
C LYS A 92 0.35 -10.26 -7.01
N LYS A 93 1.16 -9.22 -6.74
CA LYS A 93 1.34 -8.07 -7.64
C LYS A 93 2.82 -7.68 -7.76
N ASP A 94 3.17 -7.14 -8.92
CA ASP A 94 4.46 -6.52 -9.14
C ASP A 94 4.41 -5.06 -8.70
N PHE A 95 5.24 -4.68 -7.73
CA PHE A 95 5.30 -3.32 -7.22
C PHE A 95 6.50 -2.60 -7.83
N LEU A 96 6.22 -1.90 -8.91
CA LEU A 96 7.22 -1.25 -9.76
C LEU A 96 7.75 0.04 -9.14
N CYS A 97 9.05 0.27 -9.34
CA CYS A 97 9.73 1.55 -9.11
C CYS A 97 10.24 2.18 -10.43
N HIS A 98 10.38 1.38 -11.50
CA HIS A 98 10.65 1.88 -12.86
C HIS A 98 9.75 1.20 -13.90
N THR A 99 9.38 1.92 -14.96
CA THR A 99 8.55 1.39 -16.06
C THR A 99 9.25 0.31 -16.91
N ARG A 100 10.57 0.19 -16.82
CA ARG A 100 11.40 -0.86 -17.44
C ARG A 100 12.59 -1.19 -16.58
N ALA A 101 13.22 -2.34 -16.83
CA ALA A 101 14.45 -2.74 -16.14
C ALA A 101 15.58 -1.71 -16.36
N VAL A 102 16.25 -1.35 -15.27
CA VAL A 102 17.34 -0.36 -15.21
C VAL A 102 18.46 -0.89 -14.32
N ASP A 103 19.63 -0.27 -14.36
CA ASP A 103 20.73 -0.59 -13.45
C ASP A 103 20.26 -0.53 -11.99
N THR A 104 20.51 -1.60 -11.24
CA THR A 104 20.00 -1.71 -9.86
C THR A 104 20.78 -0.86 -8.83
N ASN A 105 21.79 -0.11 -9.28
CA ASN A 105 22.44 0.95 -8.50
C ASN A 105 21.66 2.28 -8.50
N LEU A 106 20.61 2.43 -9.33
CA LEU A 106 19.75 3.61 -9.26
C LEU A 106 19.06 3.70 -7.90
N LEU A 107 18.89 4.93 -7.43
CA LEU A 107 18.36 5.22 -6.09
C LEU A 107 16.84 5.14 -6.09
N ILE A 108 16.31 4.55 -5.02
CA ILE A 108 14.88 4.44 -4.73
C ILE A 108 14.63 5.11 -3.38
N ASP A 109 13.76 6.11 -3.36
CA ASP A 109 13.21 6.65 -2.10
C ASP A 109 12.00 5.79 -1.70
N TYR A 110 11.92 5.40 -0.43
CA TYR A 110 10.80 4.63 0.09
C TYR A 110 10.35 5.14 1.45
N HIS A 111 9.03 5.13 1.68
CA HIS A 111 8.43 5.39 2.99
C HIS A 111 7.42 4.29 3.30
N VAL A 112 7.43 3.79 4.53
CA VAL A 112 6.53 2.73 4.99
C VAL A 112 5.79 3.22 6.23
N SER A 113 4.47 3.08 6.21
CA SER A 113 3.58 3.37 7.34
C SER A 113 2.86 2.09 7.74
N VAL A 114 2.91 1.75 9.02
CA VAL A 114 2.45 0.47 9.56
C VAL A 114 1.44 0.72 10.68
N GLN A 115 0.29 0.06 10.55
CA GLN A 115 -0.78 0.02 11.53
C GLN A 115 -1.30 -1.42 11.65
N PRO A 116 -2.01 -1.80 12.72
CA PRO A 116 -2.56 -3.16 12.86
C PRO A 116 -3.36 -3.64 11.65
N ASN A 117 -4.10 -2.76 10.99
CA ASN A 117 -5.02 -3.13 9.91
C ASN A 117 -4.45 -2.99 8.50
N ARG A 118 -3.28 -2.34 8.36
CA ARG A 118 -2.75 -1.96 7.06
C ARG A 118 -1.25 -1.65 7.08
N ILE A 119 -0.63 -1.91 5.96
CA ILE A 119 0.70 -1.43 5.58
C ILE A 119 0.51 -0.54 4.36
N ILE A 120 1.11 0.64 4.37
CA ILE A 120 1.21 1.50 3.19
C ILE A 120 2.69 1.63 2.86
N ILE A 121 3.05 1.40 1.60
CA ILE A 121 4.42 1.57 1.11
C ILE A 121 4.38 2.54 -0.05
N TYR A 122 5.18 3.60 0.04
CA TYR A 122 5.49 4.48 -1.07
C TYR A 122 6.86 4.14 -1.62
N LEU A 123 6.98 4.07 -2.94
CA LEU A 123 8.24 3.90 -3.68
C LEU A 123 8.37 5.01 -4.73
N GLN A 124 9.56 5.58 -4.84
CA GLN A 124 9.93 6.52 -5.89
C GLN A 124 11.20 6.02 -6.57
N GLY A 125 11.07 5.63 -7.84
CA GLY A 125 12.24 5.40 -8.70
C GLY A 125 13.05 6.68 -8.89
N ASP A 126 14.32 6.53 -9.28
CA ASP A 126 15.25 7.65 -9.41
C ASP A 126 14.66 8.77 -10.27
N VAL A 127 14.54 9.97 -9.68
CA VAL A 127 13.94 11.15 -10.33
C VAL A 127 14.72 11.63 -11.56
N ASN A 128 16.00 11.24 -11.66
CA ASN A 128 16.83 11.55 -12.83
C ASN A 128 16.68 10.50 -13.94
N SER A 129 15.98 9.41 -13.69
CA SER A 129 15.68 8.39 -14.69
C SER A 129 14.35 8.67 -15.37
N VAL A 130 14.34 8.68 -16.70
CA VAL A 130 13.11 8.85 -17.51
C VAL A 130 12.08 7.74 -17.31
N THR A 131 12.44 6.65 -16.61
CA THR A 131 11.53 5.54 -16.29
C THR A 131 11.18 5.47 -14.82
N GLY A 132 11.74 6.34 -13.97
CA GLY A 132 11.42 6.39 -12.55
C GLY A 132 9.95 6.72 -12.36
N ILE A 133 9.30 5.98 -11.47
CA ILE A 133 7.89 6.20 -11.13
C ILE A 133 7.69 6.33 -9.63
N SER A 134 6.67 7.09 -9.26
CA SER A 134 6.12 7.24 -7.93
C SER A 134 4.94 6.29 -7.79
N ASN A 135 5.07 5.26 -6.94
CA ASN A 135 4.06 4.22 -6.78
C ASN A 135 3.69 4.06 -5.29
N LEU A 136 2.40 3.96 -5.01
CA LEU A 136 1.86 3.75 -3.68
C LEU A 136 1.16 2.40 -3.63
N GLY A 137 1.51 1.58 -2.64
CA GLY A 137 0.86 0.32 -2.33
C GLY A 137 0.09 0.39 -1.02
N TYR A 138 -1.14 -0.10 -1.03
CA TYR A 138 -1.97 -0.30 0.16
C TYR A 138 -2.20 -1.80 0.37
N PHE A 139 -1.87 -2.31 1.56
CA PHE A 139 -2.04 -3.71 1.95
C PHE A 139 -2.75 -3.77 3.28
N GLY A 140 -4.06 -3.97 3.28
CA GLY A 140 -4.83 -3.87 4.50
C GLY A 140 -6.31 -4.12 4.31
N ILE A 141 -7.03 -4.22 5.43
CA ILE A 141 -8.49 -4.17 5.41
C ILE A 141 -8.95 -2.72 5.23
N LEU A 142 -10.18 -2.52 4.80
CA LEU A 142 -10.80 -1.20 4.74
C LEU A 142 -11.28 -0.76 6.13
N ASN A 143 -11.55 0.54 6.30
CA ASN A 143 -12.46 1.02 7.33
C ASN A 143 -13.89 0.60 6.93
N ARG A 144 -14.27 -0.62 7.29
CA ARG A 144 -15.50 -1.27 6.84
C ARG A 144 -16.73 -0.57 7.41
N TYR A 145 -17.75 -0.37 6.58
CA TYR A 145 -19.05 0.15 7.03
C TYR A 145 -19.93 -0.90 7.71
N ALA A 146 -19.57 -2.18 7.60
CA ALA A 146 -20.21 -3.29 8.29
C ALA A 146 -19.14 -4.19 8.95
N ALA A 147 -19.52 -4.90 10.00
CA ALA A 147 -18.63 -5.87 10.62
C ALA A 147 -18.35 -7.04 9.66
N GLU A 148 -17.08 -7.40 9.52
CA GLU A 148 -16.58 -8.61 8.86
C GLU A 148 -15.53 -9.22 9.80
N SER A 149 -15.43 -10.55 9.88
CA SER A 149 -14.73 -11.24 10.96
C SER A 149 -13.68 -12.23 10.45
N ASP A 150 -12.80 -11.80 9.56
CA ASP A 150 -11.66 -12.57 9.05
C ASP A 150 -10.77 -11.74 8.11
N SER A 151 -9.62 -12.34 7.74
CA SER A 151 -8.66 -11.79 6.79
C SER A 151 -9.10 -11.81 5.33
N SER A 152 -10.24 -12.40 4.96
CA SER A 152 -10.66 -12.41 3.55
C SER A 152 -11.08 -11.02 3.04
N SER A 153 -11.32 -10.09 3.96
CA SER A 153 -11.51 -8.67 3.67
C SER A 153 -10.21 -7.90 3.39
N LEU A 154 -9.05 -8.55 3.51
CA LEU A 154 -7.74 -7.97 3.21
C LEU A 154 -7.64 -7.68 1.71
N GLY A 155 -7.25 -6.44 1.39
CA GLY A 155 -7.06 -5.98 0.04
C GLY A 155 -5.64 -5.54 -0.26
N VAL A 156 -5.34 -5.52 -1.56
CA VAL A 156 -4.14 -4.98 -2.16
C VAL A 156 -4.50 -3.99 -3.26
N GLY A 157 -3.90 -2.80 -3.22
CA GLY A 157 -4.02 -1.78 -4.26
C GLY A 157 -2.66 -1.19 -4.58
N LEU A 158 -2.38 -0.95 -5.86
CA LEU A 158 -1.17 -0.28 -6.34
C LEU A 158 -1.56 0.90 -7.23
N SER A 159 -0.86 2.03 -7.12
CA SER A 159 -1.20 3.25 -7.89
C SER A 159 -0.59 3.28 -9.29
N TYR A 160 0.24 2.30 -9.63
CA TYR A 160 0.81 2.11 -10.96
C TYR A 160 0.94 0.63 -11.28
N ASN A 161 0.43 0.20 -12.44
CA ASN A 161 0.17 -1.20 -12.78
C ASN A 161 -0.64 -1.94 -11.70
N GLY A 162 -1.54 -1.22 -11.02
CA GLY A 162 -2.54 -1.81 -10.16
C GLY A 162 -3.74 -2.32 -10.95
N ASP A 163 -4.78 -2.68 -10.21
CA ASP A 163 -6.12 -2.73 -10.78
C ASP A 163 -6.72 -1.32 -10.72
N ASN A 164 -7.79 -1.06 -11.48
CA ASN A 164 -8.56 0.19 -11.37
C ASN A 164 -9.39 0.24 -10.07
N GLY A 165 -8.84 -0.25 -8.97
CA GLY A 165 -9.50 -0.42 -7.68
C GLY A 165 -8.62 -1.20 -6.72
N ILE A 166 -9.11 -1.45 -5.50
CA ILE A 166 -8.48 -2.37 -4.57
C ILE A 166 -9.02 -3.78 -4.79
N GLN A 167 -8.10 -4.73 -4.92
CA GLN A 167 -8.45 -6.14 -5.05
C GLN A 167 -8.46 -6.78 -3.67
N THR A 168 -9.60 -7.29 -3.23
CA THR A 168 -9.75 -8.01 -1.95
C THR A 168 -9.70 -9.51 -2.16
N LEU A 169 -9.19 -10.25 -1.17
CA LEU A 169 -9.11 -11.71 -1.24
C LEU A 169 -10.49 -12.32 -1.48
N ARG A 170 -11.52 -11.80 -0.84
CA ARG A 170 -12.92 -12.16 -1.08
C ARG A 170 -13.85 -10.97 -1.08
N ASP A 171 -15.00 -11.15 -1.71
CA ASP A 171 -16.15 -10.26 -1.60
C ASP A 171 -16.76 -10.31 -0.18
N LYS A 172 -17.74 -9.44 0.12
CA LYS A 172 -18.34 -9.33 1.46
C LYS A 172 -19.01 -10.65 1.90
N ASP A 173 -19.64 -11.33 0.94
CA ASP A 173 -20.38 -12.58 1.17
C ASP A 173 -19.49 -13.83 1.11
N LYS A 174 -18.18 -13.67 0.84
CA LYS A 174 -17.17 -14.72 0.69
C LYS A 174 -17.41 -15.70 -0.46
N ARG A 175 -18.24 -15.32 -1.43
CA ARG A 175 -18.63 -16.12 -2.59
C ARG A 175 -17.63 -15.98 -3.74
N MET A 176 -17.13 -14.77 -3.95
CA MET A 176 -16.16 -14.47 -5.00
C MET A 176 -14.78 -14.25 -4.41
N VAL A 177 -13.75 -14.74 -5.11
CA VAL A 177 -12.34 -14.54 -4.77
C VAL A 177 -11.79 -13.45 -5.69
N ASN A 178 -10.83 -12.66 -5.20
CA ASN A 178 -10.12 -11.65 -5.99
C ASN A 178 -11.03 -10.54 -6.56
N ASN A 179 -12.03 -10.13 -5.78
CA ASN A 179 -12.98 -9.12 -6.19
C ASN A 179 -12.36 -7.72 -6.18
N ILE A 180 -12.70 -6.88 -7.15
CA ILE A 180 -12.15 -5.52 -7.30
C ILE A 180 -13.21 -4.51 -6.86
N TYR A 181 -12.81 -3.56 -6.03
CA TYR A 181 -13.61 -2.41 -5.60
C TYR A 181 -12.99 -1.14 -6.13
N ASP A 182 -13.73 -0.44 -6.97
CA ASP A 182 -13.36 0.84 -7.55
C ASP A 182 -13.29 1.91 -6.44
N ALA A 183 -12.40 2.88 -6.64
CA ALA A 183 -12.19 3.97 -5.70
C ALA A 183 -12.98 5.22 -6.10
N TYR A 184 -13.70 5.78 -5.14
CA TYR A 184 -14.47 7.00 -5.27
C TYR A 184 -14.07 8.00 -4.20
N SER A 185 -14.03 9.27 -4.56
CA SER A 185 -13.83 10.37 -3.63
C SER A 185 -14.65 11.55 -4.08
N VAL A 186 -15.08 12.40 -3.14
CA VAL A 186 -15.73 13.65 -3.51
C VAL A 186 -14.72 14.58 -4.19
N MET A 187 -15.21 15.38 -5.13
CA MET A 187 -14.38 16.43 -5.72
C MET A 187 -14.05 17.47 -4.65
N LEU A 188 -12.77 17.77 -4.49
CA LEU A 188 -12.30 18.75 -3.52
C LEU A 188 -12.11 20.13 -4.16
N PRO A 189 -12.41 21.22 -3.43
CA PRO A 189 -12.01 22.56 -3.84
C PRO A 189 -10.47 22.69 -3.81
N VAL A 190 -9.94 23.75 -4.40
CA VAL A 190 -8.49 24.05 -4.37
C VAL A 190 -7.98 24.25 -2.93
N ASN A 191 -6.73 23.86 -2.68
CA ASN A 191 -6.03 24.12 -1.43
C ASN A 191 -4.96 25.22 -1.60
N PRO A 192 -4.53 25.86 -0.51
CA PRO A 192 -5.29 25.99 0.74
C PRO A 192 -6.57 26.82 0.51
N GLY A 193 -7.64 26.47 1.23
CA GLY A 193 -8.87 27.24 1.26
C GLY A 193 -8.77 28.50 2.13
N TRP A 194 -9.91 29.16 2.33
CA TRP A 194 -10.00 30.32 3.24
C TRP A 194 -9.52 29.96 4.64
N GLY A 195 -8.79 30.88 5.29
CA GLY A 195 -8.18 30.64 6.60
C GLY A 195 -6.97 29.72 6.57
N SER A 196 -6.39 29.45 5.40
CA SER A 196 -5.25 28.52 5.21
C SER A 196 -5.58 27.07 5.56
N LEU A 197 -6.86 26.69 5.45
CA LEU A 197 -7.33 25.34 5.76
C LEU A 197 -7.14 24.41 4.56
N TYR A 198 -6.59 23.23 4.82
CA TYR A 198 -6.45 22.18 3.81
C TYR A 198 -7.63 21.21 3.87
N HIS A 199 -8.24 20.95 2.73
CA HIS A 199 -9.31 19.99 2.56
C HIS A 199 -8.74 18.67 2.01
N MET A 200 -9.17 17.55 2.60
CA MET A 200 -8.85 16.20 2.15
C MET A 200 -10.15 15.38 2.15
N ALA A 201 -10.29 14.44 1.22
CA ALA A 201 -11.48 13.59 1.10
C ALA A 201 -11.13 12.12 1.27
N PRO A 202 -11.92 11.36 2.03
CA PRO A 202 -11.73 9.91 2.15
C PRO A 202 -11.90 9.23 0.80
N VAL A 203 -11.27 8.08 0.64
CA VAL A 203 -11.41 7.24 -0.55
C VAL A 203 -12.33 6.07 -0.22
N ILE A 204 -13.52 6.10 -0.78
CA ILE A 204 -14.58 5.10 -0.61
C ILE A 204 -14.35 3.99 -1.65
N MET A 205 -14.34 2.74 -1.19
CA MET A 205 -14.20 1.57 -2.06
C MET A 205 -15.58 0.94 -2.25
N CYS A 206 -16.01 0.81 -3.50
CA CYS A 206 -17.31 0.24 -3.85
C CYS A 206 -17.26 -0.58 -5.13
N ASN A 207 -18.27 -1.42 -5.35
CA ASN A 207 -18.47 -2.06 -6.64
C ASN A 207 -19.96 -2.03 -7.00
N GLY A 208 -20.29 -2.34 -8.26
CA GLY A 208 -21.67 -2.28 -8.75
C GLY A 208 -22.63 -3.33 -8.16
N VAL A 209 -22.12 -4.33 -7.43
CA VAL A 209 -22.93 -5.45 -6.90
C VAL A 209 -23.25 -5.25 -5.42
N GLU A 210 -22.27 -4.84 -4.63
CA GLU A 210 -22.36 -4.72 -3.16
C GLU A 210 -22.53 -3.27 -2.70
N GLY A 211 -22.29 -2.30 -3.59
CA GLY A 211 -22.21 -0.90 -3.20
C GLY A 211 -20.96 -0.60 -2.38
N PRO A 212 -20.98 0.43 -1.51
CA PRO A 212 -19.82 0.82 -0.73
C PRO A 212 -19.52 -0.17 0.40
N ARG A 213 -18.29 -0.70 0.41
CA ARG A 213 -17.83 -1.64 1.45
C ARG A 213 -17.14 -0.92 2.61
N GLY A 214 -16.43 0.16 2.33
CA GLY A 214 -15.71 0.95 3.33
C GLY A 214 -14.78 1.98 2.72
N GLU A 215 -13.92 2.55 3.55
CA GLU A 215 -12.94 3.58 3.14
C GLU A 215 -11.51 3.07 3.27
N LEU A 216 -10.58 3.58 2.47
CA LEU A 216 -9.16 3.38 2.71
C LEU A 216 -8.75 3.98 4.05
N ILE A 217 -8.01 3.22 4.84
CA ILE A 217 -7.50 3.69 6.12
C ILE A 217 -6.28 4.58 5.84
N ASP A 218 -6.33 5.81 6.37
CA ASP A 218 -5.18 6.73 6.42
C ASP A 218 -4.64 7.21 5.05
N ILE A 219 -5.42 7.05 3.98
CA ILE A 219 -5.16 7.64 2.67
C ILE A 219 -6.33 8.56 2.33
N PHE A 220 -6.03 9.81 2.00
CA PHE A 220 -7.01 10.77 1.54
C PHE A 220 -6.60 11.31 0.17
N THR A 221 -7.60 11.58 -0.66
CA THR A 221 -7.41 12.38 -1.86
C THR A 221 -7.25 13.85 -1.48
N VAL A 222 -6.42 14.56 -2.23
CA VAL A 222 -6.23 16.01 -2.11
C VAL A 222 -6.18 16.64 -3.51
N PRO A 223 -6.66 17.88 -3.69
CA PRO A 223 -6.45 18.61 -4.94
C PRO A 223 -4.94 18.80 -5.16
N SER A 224 -4.47 18.76 -6.41
CA SER A 224 -3.07 19.07 -6.73
C SER A 224 -2.74 20.57 -6.61
N ALA A 225 -3.76 21.44 -6.64
CA ALA A 225 -3.59 22.87 -6.47
C ALA A 225 -3.19 23.19 -5.02
N GLY A 226 -2.07 23.90 -4.87
CA GLY A 226 -1.54 24.40 -3.60
C GLY A 226 -1.00 23.34 -2.65
N VAL A 227 -0.69 22.15 -3.15
CA VAL A 227 0.11 21.13 -2.46
C VAL A 227 1.19 20.61 -3.40
N SER A 228 2.34 20.27 -2.84
CA SER A 228 3.49 19.67 -3.54
C SER A 228 3.83 18.31 -2.94
N HIS A 229 4.51 17.47 -3.72
CA HIS A 229 5.08 16.24 -3.21
C HIS A 229 5.99 16.55 -1.99
N GLY A 230 5.77 15.84 -0.90
CA GLY A 230 6.52 15.99 0.34
C GLY A 230 5.94 16.97 1.34
N ASP A 231 4.92 17.77 0.96
CA ASP A 231 4.23 18.67 1.88
C ASP A 231 3.57 17.90 3.04
N GLU A 232 3.44 18.58 4.18
CA GLU A 232 2.75 18.06 5.35
C GLU A 232 1.42 18.80 5.57
N ILE A 233 0.34 18.03 5.68
CA ILE A 233 -1.00 18.53 6.02
C ILE A 233 -1.36 18.04 7.41
N LYS A 234 -1.66 18.97 8.32
CA LYS A 234 -2.07 18.66 9.68
C LYS A 234 -3.59 18.71 9.82
N VAL A 235 -4.17 17.63 10.33
CA VAL A 235 -5.61 17.55 10.66
C VAL A 235 -5.76 17.07 12.09
N GLY A 236 -6.15 17.99 12.98
CA GLY A 236 -6.14 17.75 14.42
C GLY A 236 -4.72 17.44 14.90
N THR A 237 -4.52 16.26 15.48
CA THR A 237 -3.23 15.78 16.00
C THR A 237 -2.44 14.91 15.02
N LYS A 238 -3.01 14.62 13.84
CA LYS A 238 -2.42 13.73 12.84
C LYS A 238 -1.70 14.53 11.74
N THR A 239 -0.55 14.03 11.29
CA THR A 239 0.23 14.65 10.20
C THR A 239 0.29 13.74 8.98
N TYR A 240 -0.24 14.24 7.86
CA TYR A 240 -0.29 13.52 6.60
C TYR A 240 0.77 14.08 5.65
N LYS A 241 1.50 13.20 4.99
CA LYS A 241 2.47 13.56 3.95
C LYS A 241 1.83 13.46 2.57
N VAL A 242 2.03 14.48 1.74
CA VAL A 242 1.50 14.54 0.37
C VAL A 242 2.42 13.78 -0.58
N TYR A 243 1.82 12.92 -1.40
CA TYR A 243 2.49 12.20 -2.47
C TYR A 243 1.84 12.53 -3.82
N SER A 244 2.65 13.02 -4.75
CA SER A 244 2.34 13.00 -6.18
C SER A 244 2.76 11.63 -6.75
N LEU A 245 1.82 10.94 -7.38
CA LEU A 245 1.96 9.60 -7.93
C LEU A 245 2.10 9.67 -9.45
N SER A 246 2.77 8.69 -10.05
CA SER A 246 2.93 8.65 -11.50
C SER A 246 1.60 8.40 -12.20
N ILE A 247 1.33 9.20 -13.24
CA ILE A 247 0.19 9.06 -14.12
C ILE A 247 0.51 8.12 -15.30
N GLY A 248 -0.52 7.55 -15.93
CA GLY A 248 -0.38 6.73 -17.14
C GLY A 248 -0.35 5.21 -16.92
N GLY A 249 -0.48 4.75 -15.67
CA GLY A 249 -0.76 3.36 -15.34
C GLY A 249 -2.18 3.17 -14.78
N GLN A 250 -2.58 1.92 -14.58
CA GLN A 250 -3.76 1.60 -13.77
C GLN A 250 -3.47 1.89 -12.29
N SER A 251 -4.44 2.49 -11.60
CA SER A 251 -4.31 2.94 -10.22
C SER A 251 -5.54 2.54 -9.42
N PHE A 252 -5.32 2.08 -8.19
CA PHE A 252 -6.39 1.85 -7.21
C PHE A 252 -7.01 3.14 -6.66
N LEU A 253 -6.46 4.31 -6.99
CA LEU A 253 -6.89 5.62 -6.50
C LEU A 253 -7.59 6.40 -7.62
N SER A 254 -8.58 7.20 -7.23
CA SER A 254 -9.32 8.10 -8.12
C SER A 254 -8.48 9.28 -8.65
N GLY A 255 -7.31 9.56 -8.05
CA GLY A 255 -6.44 10.65 -8.43
C GLY A 255 -4.97 10.38 -8.11
N ALA A 256 -4.09 11.18 -8.71
CA ALA A 256 -2.63 11.02 -8.61
C ALA A 256 -1.99 11.87 -7.50
N THR A 257 -2.78 12.59 -6.69
CA THR A 257 -2.27 13.33 -5.53
C THR A 257 -3.05 12.90 -4.30
N VAL A 258 -2.33 12.37 -3.32
CA VAL A 258 -2.91 11.85 -2.08
C VAL A 258 -2.11 12.33 -0.89
N SER A 259 -2.78 12.43 0.26
CA SER A 259 -2.13 12.60 1.55
C SER A 259 -2.23 11.29 2.33
N VAL A 260 -1.14 10.88 2.95
CA VAL A 260 -1.03 9.60 3.64
C VAL A 260 -0.53 9.84 5.05
N LEU A 261 -1.16 9.19 6.03
CA LEU A 261 -0.75 9.31 7.42
C LEU A 261 0.61 8.66 7.62
N MET A 262 1.60 9.47 7.97
CA MET A 262 2.95 9.02 8.23
C MET A 262 3.29 9.13 9.72
N ASP A 263 2.73 10.11 10.45
CA ASP A 263 2.93 10.32 11.91
C ASP A 263 1.62 10.57 12.69
#